data_AF-A0A167MXD4-F1
#
_entry.id   AF-A0A167MXD4-F1
#
_cell.length_a   1.000
_cell.length_b   1.000
_cell.length_c   1.000
_cell.angle_alpha   90.00
_cell.angle_beta   90.00
_cell.angle_gamma   90.00
#
_symmetry.space_group_name_H-M   'P 1'
#
loop_
_entity.id
_entity.type
_entity.pdbx_description
1 polymer ?
#
loop_
_entity_poly.entity_id
_entity_poly.type
_entity_poly.pdbx_seq_one_letter_code
_entity_poly.pdbx_strand_id
1 'polypeptide(L)'
;MVDTALNINFSIVLMGLSLHVLIWDKLPDWGTWFNTLITHLPKPLAYLYDAWHCPYCFGFWVALILHLLTGQYTLLSAEMMPTYLGPVALPLAWFLDALVGALLILFGSLLLKAISGPALTGHQKVMAFKQAQMEKSS
;
A
#
# COMPACT_ATOMS: atom_id res chain seq x y z
N MET A 1 0.57 3.79 35.61
CA MET A 1 0.86 2.64 34.73
C MET A 1 0.02 2.86 33.49
N VAL A 2 0.64 3.30 32.40
CA VAL A 2 -0.08 3.52 31.15
C VAL A 2 -0.08 2.19 30.42
N ASP A 3 -1.11 1.37 30.65
CA ASP A 3 -1.43 0.25 29.78
C ASP A 3 -1.90 0.82 28.43
N THR A 4 -0.94 1.27 27.62
CA THR A 4 -1.21 1.71 26.25
C THR A 4 -1.27 0.45 25.41
N ALA A 5 -2.43 -0.19 25.38
CA ALA A 5 -2.73 -1.15 24.35
C ALA A 5 -2.47 -0.47 22.99
N LEU A 6 -1.55 -1.02 22.20
CA LEU A 6 -1.19 -0.49 20.89
C LEU A 6 -2.36 -0.75 19.95
N ASN A 7 -3.29 0.20 19.89
CA ASN A 7 -4.49 0.09 19.08
C ASN A 7 -4.21 0.63 17.67
N ILE A 8 -4.20 -0.28 16.70
CA ILE A 8 -3.94 0.03 15.29
C ILE A 8 -5.26 0.05 14.53
N ASN A 9 -5.52 1.16 13.84
CA ASN A 9 -6.59 1.26 12.86
C ASN A 9 -6.04 0.98 11.46
N PHE A 10 -6.49 -0.13 10.86
CA PHE A 10 -6.04 -0.54 9.53
C PHE A 10 -6.73 0.19 8.37
N SER A 11 -7.68 1.09 8.64
CA SER A 11 -8.47 1.75 7.59
C SER A 11 -7.58 2.52 6.60
N ILE A 12 -6.70 3.39 7.10
CA ILE A 12 -5.76 4.15 6.26
C ILE A 12 -4.79 3.21 5.53
N VAL A 13 -4.31 2.18 6.20
CA VAL A 13 -3.38 1.20 5.62
C VAL A 13 -4.03 0.46 4.45
N LEU A 14 -5.27 -0.02 4.60
CA LEU A 14 -5.98 -0.75 3.55
C LEU A 14 -6.39 0.17 2.39
N MET A 15 -6.79 1.40 2.67
CA MET A 15 -7.05 2.40 1.63
C MET A 15 -5.77 2.74 0.86
N GLY A 16 -4.67 3.02 1.56
CA GLY A 16 -3.38 3.32 0.95
C GLY A 16 -2.84 2.14 0.13
N LEU A 17 -2.94 0.92 0.66
CA LEU A 17 -2.54 -0.29 -0.06
C LEU A 17 -3.40 -0.53 -1.30
N SER A 18 -4.73 -0.36 -1.21
CA SER A 18 -5.61 -0.54 -2.37
C SER A 18 -5.35 0.50 -3.46
N LEU A 19 -5.06 1.76 -3.08
CA LEU A 19 -4.61 2.79 -4.02
C LEU A 19 -3.28 2.44 -4.68
N HIS A 20 -2.30 1.96 -3.92
CA HIS A 20 -1.00 1.55 -4.46
C HIS A 20 -1.15 0.42 -5.49
N VAL A 21 -1.90 -0.64 -5.14
CA VAL A 21 -2.20 -1.76 -6.03
C VAL A 21 -2.97 -1.29 -7.27
N LEU A 22 -3.95 -0.40 -7.12
CA LEU A 22 -4.71 0.11 -8.25
C LEU A 22 -3.82 0.88 -9.23
N ILE A 23 -2.99 1.79 -8.72
CA ILE A 23 -2.18 2.70 -9.55
C ILE A 23 -1.03 1.97 -10.24
N TRP A 24 -0.32 1.09 -9.54
CA TRP A 24 0.90 0.47 -10.07
C TRP A 24 0.72 -0.97 -10.56
N ASP A 25 -0.23 -1.74 -10.01
CA ASP A 25 -0.41 -3.15 -10.40
C ASP A 25 -1.64 -3.39 -11.30
N LYS A 26 -2.64 -2.48 -11.36
CA LYS A 26 -3.89 -2.71 -12.12
C LYS A 26 -4.16 -1.72 -13.24
N LEU A 27 -3.96 -0.43 -13.01
CA LEU A 27 -4.16 0.60 -14.04
C LEU A 27 -3.29 0.40 -15.29
N PRO A 28 -2.01 -0.02 -15.19
CA PRO A 28 -1.20 -0.31 -16.37
C PRO A 28 -1.73 -1.45 -17.23
N ASP A 29 -2.46 -2.40 -16.63
CA ASP A 29 -3.04 -3.58 -17.30
C ASP A 29 -4.43 -3.32 -17.89
N TRP A 30 -5.15 -2.29 -17.41
CA TRP A 30 -6.53 -1.96 -17.83
C TRP A 30 -6.66 -1.31 -19.21
N GLY A 31 -5.55 -1.16 -19.94
CA GLY A 31 -5.53 -0.74 -21.34
C GLY A 31 -4.40 0.22 -21.69
N THR A 32 -4.28 0.58 -22.96
CA THR A 32 -3.20 1.46 -23.44
C THR A 32 -3.38 2.93 -23.08
N TRP A 33 -4.59 3.36 -22.71
CA TRP A 33 -4.90 4.76 -22.41
C TRP A 33 -4.11 5.30 -21.20
N PHE A 34 -3.96 4.50 -20.13
CA PHE A 34 -3.24 4.92 -18.93
C PHE A 34 -1.74 5.04 -19.22
N ASN A 35 -1.18 4.04 -19.91
CA ASN A 35 0.22 4.08 -20.34
C ASN A 35 0.48 5.28 -21.29
N THR A 36 -0.49 5.63 -22.13
CA THR A 36 -0.41 6.82 -23.01
C THR A 36 -0.49 8.12 -22.20
N LEU A 37 -1.32 8.18 -21.15
CA LEU A 37 -1.37 9.32 -20.25
C LEU A 37 -0.04 9.55 -19.54
N ILE A 38 0.58 8.48 -19.02
CA ILE A 38 1.88 8.54 -18.35
C ILE A 38 3.00 8.98 -19.31
N THR A 39 2.96 8.58 -20.59
CA THR A 39 3.97 9.05 -21.56
C THR A 39 3.82 10.52 -21.93
N HIS A 40 2.63 11.09 -21.78
CA HIS A 40 2.36 12.52 -22.00
C HIS A 40 2.53 13.38 -20.74
N LEU A 41 2.90 12.80 -19.60
CA LEU A 41 3.10 13.55 -18.37
C LEU A 41 4.31 14.51 -18.49
N PRO A 42 4.21 15.75 -17.96
CA PRO A 42 5.37 16.63 -17.88
C PRO A 42 6.44 16.02 -16.97
N LYS A 43 7.72 16.24 -17.31
CA LYS A 43 8.90 15.67 -16.63
C LYS A 43 8.82 15.57 -15.09
N PRO A 44 8.43 16.61 -14.33
CA PRO A 44 8.37 16.50 -12.87
C PRO A 44 7.32 15.49 -12.39
N LEU A 45 6.19 15.37 -13.08
CA LEU A 45 5.11 14.48 -12.69
C LEU A 45 5.44 13.04 -13.07
N ALA A 46 6.10 12.84 -14.22
CA ALA A 46 6.62 11.53 -14.61
C ALA A 46 7.66 11.02 -13.59
N TYR A 47 8.58 11.89 -13.16
CA TYR A 47 9.54 11.55 -12.10
C TYR A 47 8.83 11.16 -10.79
N LEU A 48 7.78 11.92 -10.40
CA LEU A 48 7.04 11.62 -9.18
C LEU A 48 6.34 10.26 -9.25
N TYR A 49 5.73 9.95 -10.39
CA TYR A 49 5.10 8.65 -10.65
C TYR A 49 6.10 7.49 -10.51
N ASP A 50 7.28 7.62 -11.11
CA ASP A 50 8.33 6.58 -11.03
C ASP A 50 8.89 6.45 -9.61
N ALA A 51 9.18 7.58 -8.94
CA ALA A 51 9.70 7.60 -7.58
C ALA A 51 8.71 7.03 -6.55
N TRP A 52 7.41 7.24 -6.77
CA TRP A 52 6.34 6.75 -5.89
C TRP A 52 5.92 5.31 -6.18
N HIS A 53 6.52 4.64 -7.16
CA HIS A 53 6.29 3.21 -7.36
C HIS A 53 6.69 2.38 -6.12
N CYS A 54 7.65 2.87 -5.32
CA CYS A 54 7.98 2.26 -4.04
C CYS A 54 6.79 2.38 -3.05
N PRO A 55 6.24 1.25 -2.54
CA PRO A 55 5.06 1.25 -1.67
C PRO A 55 5.29 1.98 -0.34
N TYR A 56 6.53 2.04 0.15
CA TYR A 56 6.85 2.85 1.33
C TYR A 56 6.83 4.36 1.02
N CYS A 57 7.43 4.77 -0.12
CA CYS A 57 7.49 6.18 -0.51
C CYS A 57 6.11 6.74 -0.82
N PHE A 58 5.29 6.03 -1.59
CA PHE A 58 3.89 6.37 -1.79
C PHE A 58 3.09 6.27 -0.50
N GLY A 59 3.31 5.20 0.27
CA GLY A 59 2.64 4.90 1.54
C GLY A 59 2.69 6.06 2.52
N PHE A 60 3.84 6.73 2.65
CA PHE A 60 3.99 7.89 3.51
C PHE A 60 3.09 9.05 3.10
N TRP A 61 3.14 9.46 1.83
CA TRP A 61 2.37 10.59 1.33
C TRP A 61 0.87 10.29 1.31
N VAL A 62 0.48 9.09 0.89
CA VAL A 62 -0.94 8.70 0.86
C VAL A 62 -1.50 8.58 2.27
N ALA A 63 -0.75 8.07 3.25
CA ALA A 63 -1.21 8.00 4.64
C ALA A 63 -1.46 9.40 5.21
N LEU A 64 -0.57 10.35 4.94
CA LEU A 64 -0.73 11.75 5.38
C LEU A 64 -1.94 12.41 4.72
N ILE A 65 -2.13 12.22 3.41
CA ILE A 65 -3.31 12.74 2.70
C ILE A 65 -4.60 12.09 3.21
N LEU A 66 -4.62 10.77 3.40
CA LEU A 66 -5.78 10.06 3.94
C LEU A 66 -6.09 10.48 5.37
N HIS A 67 -5.07 10.69 6.21
CA HIS A 67 -5.23 11.29 7.53
C HIS A 67 -5.92 12.66 7.42
N LEU A 68 -5.41 13.54 6.55
CA LEU A 68 -5.97 14.87 6.34
C LEU A 68 -7.43 14.84 5.84
N LEU A 69 -7.77 13.89 4.96
CA LEU A 69 -9.11 13.77 4.38
C LEU A 69 -10.13 13.10 5.31
N THR A 70 -9.71 12.14 6.13
CA THR A 70 -10.60 11.30 6.94
C THR A 70 -10.58 11.65 8.42
N GLY A 71 -9.54 12.36 8.89
CA GLY A 71 -9.28 12.62 10.30
C GLY A 71 -8.86 11.39 11.11
N GLN A 72 -8.62 10.24 10.47
CA GLN A 72 -8.27 9.01 11.15
C GLN A 72 -6.75 8.90 11.39
N TYR A 73 -6.35 8.25 12.47
CA TYR A 73 -4.95 7.88 12.73
C TYR A 73 -4.76 6.38 12.53
N THR A 74 -3.62 5.97 12.03
CA THR A 74 -3.19 4.56 12.00
C THR A 74 -2.93 4.06 13.42
N LEU A 75 -2.28 4.89 14.24
CA LEU A 75 -1.94 4.64 15.62
C LEU A 75 -2.77 5.59 16.49
N LEU A 76 -3.86 5.09 17.09
CA LEU A 76 -4.80 5.93 17.85
C LEU A 76 -4.13 6.69 19.00
N SER A 77 -3.07 6.13 19.60
CA SER A 77 -2.32 6.81 20.65
C SER A 77 -1.61 8.09 20.18
N ALA A 78 -1.40 8.27 18.88
CA ALA A 78 -0.79 9.46 18.29
C ALA A 78 -1.73 10.67 18.37
N GLU A 79 -3.05 10.44 18.35
CA GLU A 79 -4.06 11.49 18.51
C GLU A 79 -3.94 12.21 19.86
N MET A 80 -3.58 11.48 20.91
CA MET A 80 -3.43 12.02 22.26
C MET A 80 -2.08 12.73 22.46
N MET A 81 -1.14 12.63 21.52
CA MET A 81 0.21 13.19 21.65
C MET A 81 0.26 14.70 21.97
N PRO A 82 -0.60 15.56 21.37
CA PRO A 82 -0.65 16.97 21.71
C PRO A 82 -1.09 17.27 23.15
N THR A 83 -1.79 16.35 23.82
CA THR A 83 -2.31 16.59 25.17
C THR A 83 -1.21 16.66 26.23
N TYR A 84 -0.09 15.98 26.03
CA TYR A 84 1.02 15.93 26.98
C TYR A 84 2.33 16.56 26.47
N LEU A 85 2.50 16.74 25.17
CA LEU A 85 3.66 17.43 24.56
C LEU A 85 3.33 18.83 24.01
N GLY A 86 2.07 19.25 24.06
CA GLY A 86 1.62 20.54 23.56
C GLY A 86 1.39 20.59 22.05
N PRO A 87 1.01 21.76 21.50
CA PRO A 87 0.54 21.90 20.11
C PRO A 87 1.60 21.61 19.05
N VAL A 88 2.89 21.75 19.39
CA VAL A 88 4.00 21.43 18.48
C VAL A 88 4.09 19.93 18.20
N ALA A 89 3.50 19.09 19.05
CA ALA A 89 3.49 17.65 18.87
C ALA A 89 2.49 17.17 17.81
N LEU A 90 1.58 18.02 17.34
CA LEU A 90 0.61 17.66 16.31
C LEU A 90 1.26 17.26 14.96
N PRO A 91 2.12 18.08 14.33
CA PRO A 91 2.81 17.68 13.11
C PRO A 91 3.75 16.48 13.33
N LEU A 92 4.33 16.36 14.53
CA LEU A 92 5.15 15.21 14.89
C LEU A 92 4.32 13.92 14.96
N ALA A 93 3.13 13.98 15.56
CA ALA A 93 2.19 12.87 15.64
C ALA A 93 1.76 12.40 14.24
N TRP A 94 1.44 13.34 13.34
CA TRP A 94 1.06 13.04 11.96
C TRP A 94 2.20 12.39 11.19
N PHE A 95 3.41 12.91 11.37
CA PHE A 95 4.60 12.36 10.74
C PHE A 95 4.88 10.92 11.21
N LEU A 96 4.83 10.68 12.52
CA LEU A 96 5.03 9.34 13.10
C LEU A 96 3.91 8.37 12.69
N ASP A 97 2.65 8.84 12.66
CA ASP A 97 1.51 8.03 12.20
C ASP A 97 1.68 7.62 10.74
N ALA A 98 2.03 8.56 9.86
CA ALA A 98 2.27 8.30 8.45
C ALA A 98 3.44 7.34 8.23
N LEU A 99 4.50 7.40 9.06
CA LEU A 99 5.62 6.45 9.00
C LEU A 99 5.17 5.02 9.34
N VAL A 100 4.33 4.85 10.37
CA VAL A 100 3.76 3.54 10.73
C VAL A 100 2.85 3.04 9.61
N GLY A 101 1.97 3.92 9.09
CA GLY A 101 1.10 3.60 7.95
C GLY A 101 1.88 3.16 6.71
N ALA A 102 2.95 3.88 6.36
CA ALA A 102 3.82 3.55 5.23
C ALA A 102 4.50 2.17 5.39
N LEU A 103 4.98 1.87 6.60
CA LEU A 103 5.59 0.58 6.90
C LEU A 103 4.58 -0.57 6.76
N LEU A 104 3.35 -0.38 7.26
CA LEU A 104 2.29 -1.38 7.15
C LEU A 104 1.82 -1.56 5.70
N ILE A 105 1.77 -0.50 4.90
CA ILE A 105 1.47 -0.58 3.46
C ILE A 105 2.56 -1.36 2.72
N LEU A 106 3.85 -1.06 2.98
CA LEU A 106 4.97 -1.83 2.44
C LEU A 106 4.85 -3.31 2.82
N PHE A 107 4.59 -3.60 4.08
CA PHE A 107 4.42 -4.95 4.57
C PHE A 107 3.24 -5.67 3.88
N GLY A 108 2.09 -5.00 3.75
CA GLY A 108 0.94 -5.52 3.03
C GLY A 108 1.23 -5.81 1.55
N SER A 109 1.94 -4.91 0.87
CA SER A 109 2.36 -5.09 -0.52
C SER A 109 3.29 -6.30 -0.68
N LEU A 110 4.26 -6.46 0.23
CA LEU A 110 5.15 -7.62 0.25
C LEU A 110 4.40 -8.92 0.55
N LEU A 111 3.43 -8.90 1.47
CA LEU A 111 2.59 -10.07 1.76
C LEU A 111 1.78 -10.48 0.52
N LEU A 112 1.14 -9.53 -0.17
CA LEU A 112 0.38 -9.82 -1.39
C LEU A 112 1.28 -10.47 -2.46
N LYS A 113 2.49 -9.92 -2.65
CA LYS A 113 3.49 -10.48 -3.57
C LYS A 113 3.97 -11.86 -3.12
N ALA A 114 4.26 -12.04 -1.83
CA ALA A 114 4.73 -13.30 -1.27
C ALA A 114 3.67 -14.41 -1.35
N ILE A 115 2.38 -14.09 -1.23
CA ILE A 115 1.28 -15.07 -1.40
C ILE A 115 1.05 -15.38 -2.89
N SER A 116 1.25 -14.40 -3.78
CA SER A 116 1.07 -14.60 -5.22
C SER A 116 2.08 -15.59 -5.84
N GLY A 117 3.33 -15.63 -5.36
CA GLY A 117 4.37 -16.53 -5.87
C GLY A 117 4.02 -18.04 -5.72
N PRO A 118 3.71 -18.52 -4.51
CA PRO A 118 3.23 -19.88 -4.26
C PRO A 118 1.92 -20.17 -4.99
N ALA A 119 1.01 -19.20 -5.08
CA ALA A 119 -0.28 -19.37 -5.77
C ALA A 119 -0.08 -19.61 -7.27
N LEU A 120 0.82 -18.86 -7.92
CA LEU A 120 1.17 -19.07 -9.34
C LEU A 120 1.83 -20.43 -9.57
N THR A 121 2.75 -20.83 -8.68
CA THR A 121 3.45 -22.12 -8.77
C THR A 121 2.48 -23.29 -8.58
N GLY A 122 1.57 -23.19 -7.61
CA GLY A 122 0.52 -24.19 -7.38
C GLY A 122 -0.41 -24.32 -8.58
N HIS A 123 -0.85 -23.19 -9.14
CA HIS A 123 -1.71 -23.18 -10.33
C HIS A 123 -1.02 -23.81 -11.55
N GLN A 124 0.27 -23.48 -11.79
CA GLN A 124 1.06 -24.09 -12.87
C GLN A 124 1.17 -25.61 -12.70
N LYS A 125 1.42 -26.11 -11.48
CA LYS A 125 1.48 -27.55 -11.20
C LYS A 125 0.15 -28.26 -11.44
N VAL A 126 -0.97 -27.64 -11.07
CA VAL A 126 -2.31 -28.19 -11.33
C VAL A 126 -2.61 -28.24 -12.83
N MET A 127 -2.24 -27.19 -13.58
CA MET A 127 -2.42 -27.17 -15.04
C MET A 127 -1.55 -28.22 -15.74
N ALA A 128 -0.28 -28.35 -15.33
CA ALA A 128 0.62 -29.38 -15.84
C ALA A 128 0.12 -30.79 -15.54
N PHE A 129 -0.44 -31.03 -14.35
CA PHE A 129 -1.06 -32.32 -14.00
C PHE A 129 -2.27 -32.62 -14.89
N LYS A 130 -3.16 -31.65 -15.12
CA LYS A 130 -4.32 -31.82 -16.00
C LYS A 130 -3.90 -32.10 -17.45
N GLN A 131 -2.88 -31.41 -17.96
CA GLN A 131 -2.35 -31.64 -19.30
C GLN A 131 -1.76 -33.06 -19.45
N ALA A 132 -0.95 -33.50 -18.48
CA ALA A 132 -0.38 -34.85 -18.47
C ALA A 132 -1.46 -35.95 -18.38
N GLN A 133 -2.58 -35.69 -17.71
CA GLN A 133 -3.72 -36.62 -17.67
C GLN A 133 -4.44 -36.69 -19.03
N MET A 134 -4.63 -35.56 -19.71
CA MET A 134 -5.25 -35.52 -21.04
C MET A 134 -4.40 -36.26 -22.08
N GLU A 135 -3.09 -36.05 -22.06
CA GLU A 135 -2.14 -36.70 -22.98
C GLU A 135 -2.03 -38.22 -22.77
N LYS A 136 -2.21 -38.69 -21.53
CA LYS A 136 -2.23 -40.13 -21.19
C LYS A 136 -3.58 -40.82 -21.49
N SER A 137 -4.63 -40.04 -21.73
CA SER A 137 -5.98 -40.54 -22.03
C SER A 137 -6.35 -40.54 -23.52
N SER A 138 -5.43 -40.10 -24.39
CA SER A 138 -5.51 -40.20 -25.85
C SER A 138 -4.60 -41.29 -26.39
#